data_AF-A0A822U6R6-F1
#
_entry.id   AF-A0A822U6R6-F1
#
_cell.length_a   1.000
_cell.length_b   1.000
_cell.length_c   1.000
_cell.angle_alpha   90.00
_cell.angle_beta   90.00
_cell.angle_gamma   90.00
#
_symmetry.space_group_name_H-M   'P 1'
#
loop_
_entity.id
_entity.type
_entity.pdbx_description
1 polymer ?
#
loop_
_entity_poly.entity_id
_entity_poly.type
_entity_poly.pdbx_seq_one_letter_code
_entity_poly.pdbx_strand_id
1 'polypeptide(L)'
;MKCNRKRWSREDREFIEANVGKMTIEEMAEKLKVATTALRAHARRHGISLCVYRISEHDKYLCRELYKEGLDIHVIARKMELSNRAVSSIVYSGY
;
A
#
# COMPACT_ATOMS: atom_id res chain seq x y z
N MET A 1 -12.48 22.74 12.69
CA MET A 1 -11.44 22.74 11.64
C MET A 1 -12.11 22.92 10.28
N LYS A 2 -11.84 24.02 9.56
CA LYS A 2 -12.33 24.19 8.18
C LYS A 2 -11.50 23.29 7.27
N CYS A 3 -12.08 22.20 6.78
CA CYS A 3 -11.47 21.35 5.77
C CYS A 3 -11.45 22.12 4.44
N ASN A 4 -10.38 22.86 4.16
CA ASN A 4 -10.20 23.50 2.86
C ASN A 4 -10.12 22.37 1.81
N ARG A 5 -11.16 22.24 0.98
CA ARG A 5 -11.26 21.14 0.02
C ARG A 5 -10.27 21.42 -1.11
N LYS A 6 -9.14 20.71 -1.14
CA LYS A 6 -8.23 20.75 -2.29
C LYS A 6 -9.00 20.38 -3.56
N ARG A 7 -8.82 21.18 -4.60
CA ARG A 7 -9.23 20.84 -5.96
C ARG A 7 -8.16 19.93 -6.55
N TRP A 8 -8.52 18.66 -6.78
CA TRP A 8 -7.61 17.67 -7.37
C TRP A 8 -7.48 17.92 -8.87
N SER A 9 -6.25 18.08 -9.34
CA SER A 9 -5.95 18.21 -10.76
C SER A 9 -5.63 16.85 -11.39
N ARG A 10 -5.48 16.80 -12.72
CA ARG A 10 -5.06 15.58 -13.41
C ARG A 10 -3.61 15.22 -13.05
N GLU A 11 -2.77 16.24 -12.91
CA GLU A 11 -1.36 16.11 -12.54
C GLU A 11 -1.21 15.54 -11.12
N ASP A 12 -2.08 15.95 -10.18
CA ASP A 12 -2.12 15.35 -8.84
C ASP A 12 -2.39 13.83 -8.91
N ARG A 13 -3.29 13.41 -9.81
CA ARG A 13 -3.64 12.00 -10.00
C ARG A 13 -2.49 11.22 -10.62
N GLU A 14 -1.90 11.72 -11.70
CA GLU A 14 -0.74 11.12 -12.37
C GLU A 14 0.43 10.98 -11.39
N PHE A 15 0.64 11.98 -10.53
CA PHE A 15 1.62 11.92 -9.47
C PHE A 15 1.32 10.79 -8.47
N ILE A 16 0.08 10.66 -7.99
CA ILE A 16 -0.28 9.59 -7.06
C ILE A 16 -0.03 8.23 -7.70
N GLU A 17 -0.55 7.99 -8.90
CA GLU A 17 -0.40 6.71 -9.60
C GLU A 17 1.07 6.33 -9.85
N ALA A 18 1.92 7.29 -10.23
CA ALA A 18 3.34 7.05 -10.48
C ALA A 18 4.16 6.74 -9.21
N ASN A 19 3.67 7.15 -8.04
CA ASN A 19 4.39 7.13 -6.78
C ASN A 19 3.83 6.13 -5.76
N VAL A 20 2.63 5.60 -6.01
CA VAL A 20 2.06 4.46 -5.27
C VAL A 20 3.07 3.31 -5.26
N GLY A 21 3.49 2.88 -4.06
CA GLY A 21 4.48 1.82 -3.87
C GLY A 21 5.94 2.26 -3.84
N LYS A 22 6.27 3.48 -4.29
CA LYS A 22 7.63 4.05 -4.20
C LYS A 22 7.80 4.89 -2.94
N MET A 23 6.80 5.70 -2.60
CA MET A 23 6.81 6.58 -1.42
C MET A 23 5.66 6.29 -0.45
N THR A 24 5.84 6.67 0.82
CA THR A 24 4.80 6.50 1.84
C THR A 24 3.64 7.47 1.62
N ILE A 25 2.51 7.18 2.28
CA ILE A 25 1.35 8.07 2.24
C ILE A 25 1.69 9.43 2.88
N GLU A 26 2.53 9.47 3.91
CA GLU A 26 2.99 10.73 4.50
C GLU A 26 3.80 11.55 3.49
N GLU A 27 4.79 10.94 2.83
CA GLU A 27 5.66 11.59 1.84
C GLU A 27 4.85 12.14 0.65
N MET A 28 3.87 11.36 0.15
CA MET A 28 2.96 11.80 -0.90
C MET A 28 2.09 12.97 -0.44
N ALA A 29 1.53 12.89 0.76
CA ALA A 29 0.66 13.93 1.31
C ALA A 29 1.43 15.25 1.55
N GLU A 30 2.67 15.16 2.00
CA GLU A 30 3.57 16.31 2.17
C GLU A 30 3.85 17.00 0.84
N LYS A 31 4.26 16.24 -0.19
CA LYS A 31 4.51 16.79 -1.54
C LYS A 31 3.29 17.44 -2.17
N LEU A 32 2.11 16.84 -1.96
CA LEU A 32 0.85 17.34 -2.47
C LEU A 32 0.22 18.45 -1.59
N LYS A 33 0.87 18.76 -0.45
CA LYS A 33 0.40 19.70 0.59
C LYS A 33 -1.04 19.43 1.03
N VAL A 34 -1.37 18.16 1.24
CA VAL A 34 -2.69 17.69 1.70
C VAL A 34 -2.58 16.92 3.00
N ALA A 35 -3.68 16.82 3.73
CA ALA A 35 -3.80 15.85 4.81
C ALA A 35 -3.77 14.42 4.25
N THR A 36 -3.10 13.51 4.96
CA THR A 36 -3.07 12.07 4.63
C THR A 36 -4.48 11.47 4.53
N THR A 37 -5.41 11.96 5.34
CA THR A 37 -6.83 11.58 5.31
C THR A 37 -7.52 11.99 4.00
N ALA A 38 -7.22 13.18 3.48
CA ALA A 38 -7.74 13.66 2.21
C ALA A 38 -7.19 12.86 1.02
N LEU A 39 -5.89 12.53 1.06
CA LEU A 39 -5.25 11.69 0.06
C LEU A 39 -5.88 10.27 0.03
N ARG A 40 -6.08 9.65 1.21
CA ARG A 40 -6.77 8.35 1.33
C ARG A 40 -8.20 8.39 0.80
N ALA A 41 -8.95 9.44 1.12
CA ALA A 41 -10.31 9.60 0.64
C ALA A 41 -10.36 9.78 -0.89
N HIS A 42 -9.42 10.54 -1.46
CA HIS A 42 -9.31 10.72 -2.90
C HIS A 42 -8.98 9.40 -3.60
N ALA A 43 -7.92 8.72 -3.17
CA ALA A 43 -7.52 7.44 -3.76
C ALA A 43 -8.64 6.39 -3.70
N ARG A 44 -9.34 6.28 -2.57
CA ARG A 44 -10.48 5.36 -2.44
C ARG A 44 -11.62 5.68 -3.42
N ARG A 45 -11.91 6.97 -3.68
CA ARG A 45 -12.94 7.37 -4.66
C ARG A 45 -12.54 7.06 -6.10
N HIS A 46 -11.24 7.08 -6.39
CA HIS A 46 -10.69 6.87 -7.73
C HIS A 46 -10.14 5.46 -7.94
N GLY A 47 -10.38 4.52 -7.00
CA GLY A 47 -9.94 3.12 -7.12
C GLY A 47 -8.44 2.91 -6.98
N ILE A 48 -7.69 3.89 -6.47
CA ILE A 48 -6.24 3.79 -6.29
C ILE A 48 -5.97 3.11 -4.94
N SER A 49 -5.31 1.96 -4.95
CA SER A 49 -4.86 1.29 -3.73
C SER A 49 -3.59 1.96 -3.20
N LEU A 50 -3.73 2.85 -2.21
CA LEU A 50 -2.59 3.43 -1.49
C LEU A 50 -1.97 2.45 -0.48
N CYS A 51 -2.61 1.31 -0.25
CA CYS A 51 -2.08 0.27 0.63
C CYS A 51 -1.09 -0.58 -0.16
N VAL A 52 0.04 0.01 -0.51
CA VAL A 52 1.18 -0.75 -1.01
C VAL A 52 2.09 -0.97 0.18
N TYR A 53 2.02 -2.17 0.73
CA TYR A 53 3.03 -2.64 1.65
C TYR A 53 4.38 -2.55 0.94
N ARG A 54 5.33 -1.78 1.51
CA ARG A 54 6.75 -1.75 1.08
C ARG A 54 7.42 -3.08 1.44
N ILE A 55 6.91 -4.16 0.88
CA ILE A 55 7.48 -5.50 1.03
C ILE A 55 8.35 -5.65 -0.22
N SER A 56 9.65 -5.86 -0.01
CA SER A 56 10.57 -6.00 -1.13
C SER A 56 10.16 -7.22 -1.97
N GLU A 57 10.57 -7.27 -3.24
CA GLU A 57 10.35 -8.47 -4.06
C GLU A 57 10.97 -9.73 -3.41
N HIS A 58 12.08 -9.55 -2.68
CA HIS A 58 12.71 -10.61 -1.90
C HIS A 58 11.80 -11.11 -0.76
N ASP A 59 11.22 -10.20 0.02
CA ASP A 59 10.31 -10.56 1.12
C ASP A 59 9.02 -11.21 0.59
N LYS A 60 8.53 -10.78 -0.57
CA LYS A 60 7.40 -11.43 -1.26
C LYS A 60 7.76 -12.86 -1.65
N TYR A 61 8.94 -13.06 -2.22
CA TYR A 61 9.44 -14.39 -2.58
C TYR A 61 9.57 -15.28 -1.34
N LEU A 62 10.16 -14.78 -0.26
CA LEU A 62 10.30 -15.53 0.99
C LEU A 62 8.94 -15.93 1.58
N CYS A 63 7.95 -15.03 1.60
CA CYS A 63 6.59 -15.36 2.04
C CYS A 63 5.97 -16.51 1.21
N ARG A 64 6.23 -16.53 -0.11
CA ARG A 64 5.72 -17.57 -1.01
C ARG A 64 6.43 -18.90 -0.80
N GLU A 65 7.74 -18.91 -0.62
CA GLU A 65 8.50 -20.13 -0.35
C GLU A 65 8.09 -20.75 1.00
N LEU A 66 7.99 -19.95 2.07
CA LEU A 66 7.52 -20.43 3.36
C LEU A 66 6.10 -21.05 3.27
N TYR A 67 5.21 -20.46 2.47
CA TYR A 67 3.89 -21.02 2.25
C TYR A 67 3.93 -22.34 1.47
N LYS A 68 4.80 -22.47 0.45
CA LYS A 68 5.01 -23.73 -0.29
C LYS A 68 5.57 -24.85 0.58
N GLU A 69 6.41 -24.51 1.57
CA GLU A 69 6.88 -25.45 2.60
C GLU A 69 5.77 -25.88 3.58
N GLY A 70 4.57 -25.31 3.47
CA GLY A 70 3.41 -25.68 4.26
C GLY A 70 3.25 -24.88 5.56
N LEU A 71 3.98 -23.76 5.73
CA LEU A 71 3.76 -22.90 6.88
C LEU A 71 2.41 -22.17 6.77
N ASP A 72 1.70 -22.10 7.90
CA ASP A 72 0.45 -21.36 8.00
C ASP A 72 0.67 -19.84 7.84
N ILE A 73 -0.29 -19.17 7.18
CA ILE A 73 -0.28 -17.72 6.94
C ILE A 73 -0.04 -16.93 8.23
N HIS A 74 -0.61 -17.38 9.36
CA HIS A 74 -0.44 -16.73 10.65
C HIS A 74 0.98 -16.83 11.20
N VAL A 75 1.67 -17.94 10.94
CA VAL A 75 3.06 -18.14 11.33
C VAL A 75 3.97 -17.25 10.47
N ILE A 76 3.73 -17.22 9.16
CA ILE A 76 4.48 -16.37 8.22
C ILE A 76 4.30 -14.90 8.59
N ALA A 77 3.07 -14.46 8.87
CA ALA A 77 2.76 -13.09 9.30
C ALA A 77 3.57 -12.68 10.54
N ARG A 78 3.63 -13.55 11.55
CA ARG A 78 4.44 -13.29 12.75
C ARG A 78 5.95 -13.26 12.46
N LYS A 79 6.46 -14.22 11.67
CA LYS A 79 7.89 -14.31 11.34
C LYS A 79 8.38 -13.14 10.49
N MET A 80 7.53 -12.65 9.59
CA MET A 80 7.86 -11.56 8.66
C MET A 80 7.46 -10.18 9.21
N GLU A 81 6.90 -10.11 10.43
CA GLU A 81 6.37 -8.87 11.03
C GLU A 81 5.32 -8.17 10.14
N LEU A 82 4.49 -8.99 9.47
CA LEU A 82 3.44 -8.56 8.55
C LEU A 82 2.05 -8.84 9.10
N SER A 83 1.04 -8.18 8.52
CA SER A 83 -0.35 -8.52 8.81
C SER A 83 -0.78 -9.78 8.05
N ASN A 84 -1.72 -10.56 8.61
CA ASN A 84 -2.28 -11.74 7.93
C ASN A 84 -2.83 -11.38 6.53
N ARG A 85 -3.41 -10.18 6.39
CA ARG A 85 -3.94 -9.68 5.12
C ARG A 85 -2.83 -9.39 4.10
N ALA A 86 -1.69 -8.86 4.54
CA ALA A 86 -0.53 -8.63 3.69
C ALA A 86 0.01 -9.95 3.15
N VAL A 87 0.23 -10.93 4.03
CA VAL A 87 0.75 -12.26 3.65
C VAL A 87 -0.24 -12.98 2.72
N SER A 88 -1.53 -12.99 3.05
CA SER A 88 -2.58 -13.57 2.20
C SER A 88 -2.60 -12.91 0.81
N SER A 89 -2.50 -11.58 0.74
CA SER A 89 -2.40 -10.89 -0.54
C SER A 89 -1.15 -11.29 -1.33
N ILE A 90 0.00 -11.48 -0.70
CA ILE A 90 1.27 -11.85 -1.38
C ILE A 90 1.22 -13.27 -1.93
N VAL A 91 0.70 -14.19 -1.13
CA VAL A 91 0.61 -15.62 -1.45
C VAL A 91 -0.41 -15.83 -2.57
N TYR A 92 -1.58 -15.20 -2.52
CA TYR A 92 -2.65 -15.43 -3.50
C TYR A 92 -2.59 -14.52 -4.74
N SER A 93 -1.90 -13.38 -4.71
CA SER A 93 -1.79 -12.48 -5.89
C SER A 93 -0.83 -12.97 -6.97
N GLY A 94 -0.16 -14.12 -6.78
CA GLY A 94 0.83 -14.67 -7.72
C GLY A 94 0.43 -15.96 -8.44
N TYR A 95 -0.81 -16.41 -8.27
CA TYR A 95 -1.39 -17.59 -8.93
C TYR A 95 -2.47 -17.19 -9.93
#